data_AF-A0A5C9BKJ5-F1
#
_entry.id   AF-A0A5C9BKJ5-F1
#
_cell.length_a   1.000
_cell.length_b   1.000
_cell.length_c   1.000
_cell.angle_alpha   90.00
_cell.angle_beta   90.00
_cell.angle_gamma   90.00
#
_symmetry.space_group_name_H-M   'P 1'
#
loop_
_entity.id
_entity.type
_entity.pdbx_description
1 polymer ?
#
loop_
_entity_poly.entity_id
_entity_poly.type
_entity_poly.pdbx_seq_one_letter_code
_entity_poly.pdbx_strand_id
1 'polypeptide(L)'
;MKAHNKKLGAPEKKAIYKAVSWRDESAPPVIAKRSKLKAGEHFEPGYDGAYLETVGKDRFMVEHEADTDLRDTEQVPLKESGGIEAFFVREVLPHAPDAWIAMDATKIGYEISFARYFYKPTPLRTLDQIRADILKLEEQTEGLLHKIVGAA
;
A
#
# COMPACT_ATOMS: atom_id res chain seq x y z
N MET A 1 4.78 -19.27 34.40
CA MET A 1 5.97 -18.96 33.57
C MET A 1 7.32 -19.12 34.29
N LYS A 2 7.49 -18.69 35.56
CA LYS A 2 8.71 -19.05 36.35
C LYS A 2 8.82 -20.55 36.67
N ALA A 3 7.70 -21.28 36.67
CA ALA A 3 7.64 -22.71 37.00
C ALA A 3 8.25 -23.65 35.94
N HIS A 4 8.55 -23.20 34.71
CA HIS A 4 9.04 -24.06 33.62
C HIS A 4 10.34 -23.61 32.96
N ASN A 5 11.01 -22.56 33.49
CA ASN A 5 12.29 -22.04 33.02
C ASN A 5 12.43 -21.80 31.49
N LYS A 6 11.32 -21.72 30.76
CA LYS A 6 11.30 -21.43 29.31
C LYS A 6 11.14 -19.93 29.10
N LYS A 7 12.19 -19.30 28.58
CA LYS A 7 12.17 -17.92 28.14
C LYS A 7 11.49 -17.88 26.76
N LEU A 8 10.41 -17.12 26.63
CA LEU A 8 9.75 -16.93 25.33
C LEU A 8 10.69 -16.22 24.36
N GLY A 9 10.80 -16.74 23.14
CA GLY A 9 11.49 -16.09 22.04
C GLY A 9 10.69 -14.89 21.51
N ALA A 10 11.29 -14.15 20.57
CA ALA A 10 10.62 -13.03 19.93
C ALA A 10 9.34 -13.45 19.15
N PRO A 11 9.31 -14.58 18.42
CA PRO A 11 8.12 -15.02 17.70
C PRO A 11 6.94 -15.33 18.64
N GLU A 12 7.17 -16.03 19.75
CA GLU A 12 6.10 -16.39 20.69
C GLU A 12 5.55 -15.15 21.40
N LYS A 13 6.41 -14.20 21.76
CA LYS A 13 5.97 -12.91 22.32
C LYS A 13 5.12 -12.13 21.34
N LYS A 14 5.52 -12.08 20.06
CA LYS A 14 4.75 -11.40 19.00
C LYS A 14 3.39 -12.08 18.79
N ALA A 15 3.34 -13.40 18.82
CA ALA A 15 2.10 -14.16 18.70
C ALA A 15 1.15 -13.89 19.88
N ILE A 16 1.66 -13.90 21.12
CA ILE A 16 0.88 -13.57 22.31
C ILE A 16 0.36 -12.14 22.21
N TYR A 17 1.24 -11.16 21.92
CA TYR A 17 0.86 -9.75 21.78
C TYR A 17 -0.29 -9.60 20.78
N LYS A 18 -0.13 -10.12 19.56
CA LYS A 18 -1.16 -10.07 18.52
C LYS A 18 -2.48 -10.73 18.95
N ALA A 19 -2.44 -11.76 19.78
CA ALA A 19 -3.64 -12.44 20.26
C ALA A 19 -4.36 -11.72 21.40
N VAL A 20 -3.66 -10.88 22.18
CA VAL A 20 -4.22 -10.22 23.38
C VAL A 20 -4.30 -8.70 23.27
N SER A 21 -3.83 -8.12 22.16
CA SER A 21 -3.93 -6.68 21.85
C SER A 21 -4.89 -6.44 20.70
N TRP A 22 -5.58 -5.31 20.73
CA TRP A 22 -6.37 -4.78 19.62
C TRP A 22 -5.95 -3.34 19.33
N ARG A 23 -6.30 -2.85 18.13
CA ARG A 23 -6.14 -1.44 17.79
C ARG A 23 -7.25 -0.63 18.46
N ASP A 24 -6.88 0.52 19.01
CA ASP A 24 -7.82 1.51 19.52
C ASP A 24 -7.66 2.77 18.67
N GLU A 25 -8.66 3.07 17.85
CA GLU A 25 -8.67 4.23 16.96
C GLU A 25 -8.75 5.57 17.72
N SER A 26 -9.17 5.53 19.00
CA SER A 26 -9.24 6.71 19.86
C SER A 26 -7.98 6.94 20.69
N ALA A 27 -6.98 6.06 20.57
CA ALA A 27 -5.75 6.18 21.32
C ALA A 27 -4.97 7.44 20.92
N PRO A 28 -4.29 8.11 21.88
CA PRO A 28 -3.39 9.21 21.56
C PRO A 28 -2.26 8.74 20.62
N PRO A 29 -1.79 9.62 19.71
CA PRO A 29 -0.66 9.32 18.85
C PRO A 29 0.58 8.90 19.64
N VAL A 30 1.30 7.89 19.14
CA VAL A 30 2.55 7.42 19.75
C VAL A 30 3.69 8.32 19.28
N ILE A 31 4.46 8.85 20.24
CA ILE A 31 5.63 9.68 19.95
C ILE A 31 6.81 8.77 19.62
N ALA A 32 7.28 8.81 18.36
CA ALA A 32 8.48 8.11 17.94
C ALA A 32 9.74 8.87 18.38
N LYS A 33 9.72 10.20 18.26
CA LYS A 33 10.87 11.04 18.59
C LYS A 33 10.43 12.39 19.13
N ARG A 34 11.19 12.88 20.11
CA ARG A 34 10.97 14.18 20.73
C ARG A 34 12.30 14.89 20.91
N SER A 35 12.43 16.06 20.31
CA SER A 35 13.64 16.89 20.39
C SER A 35 13.31 18.28 20.90
N LYS A 36 14.05 18.74 21.90
CA LYS A 36 13.90 20.09 22.46
C LYS A 36 14.43 21.13 21.47
N LEU A 37 13.60 22.12 21.16
CA LEU A 37 13.98 23.28 20.36
C LEU A 37 14.77 24.28 21.21
N LYS A 38 15.79 24.90 20.61
CA LYS A 38 16.58 25.94 21.29
C LYS A 38 15.74 27.21 21.47
N ALA A 39 16.17 28.04 22.42
CA ALA A 39 15.57 29.36 22.60
C ALA A 39 15.76 30.19 21.32
N GLY A 40 14.66 30.72 20.78
CA GLY A 40 14.67 31.48 19.52
C GLY A 40 14.67 30.65 18.23
N GLU A 41 14.75 29.32 18.32
CA GLU A 41 14.65 28.46 17.13
C GLU A 41 13.22 28.50 16.58
N HIS A 42 13.09 28.79 15.30
CA HIS A 42 11.78 28.87 14.65
C HIS A 42 11.29 27.48 14.23
N PHE A 43 9.99 27.24 14.39
CA PHE A 43 9.34 26.03 13.90
C PHE A 43 8.24 26.46 12.95
N GLU A 44 8.34 26.03 11.69
CA GLU A 44 7.30 26.20 10.69
C GLU A 44 6.47 24.92 10.62
N PRO A 45 5.16 24.96 10.89
CA PRO A 45 4.28 23.82 10.68
C PRO A 45 4.26 23.44 9.21
N GLY A 46 4.58 22.19 8.90
CA GLY A 46 4.48 21.61 7.56
C GLY A 46 3.61 20.36 7.56
N TYR A 47 3.57 19.69 6.41
CA TYR A 47 2.92 18.38 6.24
C TYR A 47 3.94 17.24 6.32
N ASP A 48 5.01 17.37 7.10
CA ASP A 48 6.12 16.41 7.19
C ASP A 48 6.01 15.46 8.41
N GLY A 49 4.94 15.58 9.19
CA GLY A 49 4.69 14.76 10.38
C GLY A 49 5.44 15.24 11.63
N ALA A 50 6.05 16.42 11.57
CA ALA A 50 6.60 17.09 12.74
C ALA A 50 5.56 18.05 13.35
N TYR A 51 5.43 18.01 14.68
CA TYR A 51 4.49 18.84 15.43
C TYR A 51 5.21 19.60 16.54
N LEU A 52 4.73 20.82 16.83
CA LEU A 52 5.23 21.62 17.94
C LEU A 52 4.47 21.29 19.23
N GLU A 53 5.19 20.80 20.23
CA GLU A 53 4.67 20.59 21.58
C GLU A 53 5.31 21.58 22.55
N THR A 54 4.51 22.24 23.38
CA THR A 54 5.01 23.15 24.43
C THR A 54 4.72 22.57 25.81
N VAL A 55 5.76 22.41 26.64
CA VAL A 55 5.65 21.93 28.01
C VAL A 55 6.31 22.93 28.96
N GLY A 56 5.46 23.65 29.71
CA GLY A 56 5.91 24.77 30.54
C GLY A 56 6.53 25.88 29.69
N LYS A 57 7.82 26.15 29.91
CA LYS A 57 8.59 27.15 29.13
C LYS A 57 9.36 26.56 27.94
N ASP A 58 9.38 25.24 27.82
CA ASP A 58 10.18 24.54 26.83
C ASP A 58 9.32 24.15 25.62
N ARG A 59 9.92 24.21 24.43
CA ARG A 59 9.30 23.79 23.17
C ARG A 59 10.01 22.55 22.63
N PHE A 60 9.25 21.65 22.03
CA PHE A 60 9.72 20.39 21.49
C PHE A 60 9.15 20.20 20.08
N MET A 61 10.00 19.71 19.19
CA MET A 61 9.57 19.10 17.93
C MET A 61 9.31 17.61 18.21
N VAL A 62 8.11 17.17 17.87
CA VAL A 62 7.60 15.82 18.11
C VAL A 62 7.28 15.17 16.77
N GLU A 63 7.79 13.96 16.56
CA GLU A 63 7.51 13.13 15.39
C GLU A 63 6.71 11.91 15.87
N HIS A 64 5.57 11.65 15.25
CA HIS A 64 4.73 10.50 15.59
C HIS A 64 5.20 9.22 14.89
N GLU A 65 4.89 8.07 15.49
CA GLU A 65 5.15 6.77 14.89
C GLU A 65 4.16 6.51 13.74
N ALA A 66 4.68 6.24 12.54
CA ALA A 66 3.85 5.88 11.39
C ALA A 66 3.29 4.45 11.55
N ASP A 67 1.99 4.27 11.37
CA ASP A 67 1.42 2.94 11.20
C ASP A 67 1.75 2.43 9.79
N THR A 68 2.57 1.38 9.70
CA THR A 68 2.99 0.80 8.42
C THR A 68 1.84 0.22 7.62
N ASP A 69 0.74 -0.18 8.28
CA ASP A 69 -0.43 -0.75 7.63
C ASP A 69 -1.31 0.33 6.96
N LEU A 70 -1.13 1.61 7.32
CA LEU A 70 -1.90 2.75 6.79
C LEU A 70 -1.12 3.58 5.76
N ARG A 71 0.07 3.14 5.37
CA ARG A 71 0.88 3.85 4.37
C ARG A 71 0.25 3.74 2.99
N ASP A 72 0.14 4.87 2.31
CA ASP A 72 -0.32 4.94 0.93
C ASP A 72 0.59 5.85 0.09
N THR A 73 0.40 5.83 -1.24
CA THR A 73 1.14 6.63 -2.20
C THR A 73 0.21 7.28 -3.20
N GLU A 74 0.35 8.60 -3.37
CA GLU A 74 -0.41 9.36 -4.35
C GLU A 74 0.43 9.67 -5.60
N GLN A 75 -0.20 9.55 -6.77
CA GLN A 75 0.38 10.00 -8.03
C GLN A 75 -0.05 11.44 -8.32
N VAL A 76 0.79 12.40 -7.96
CA VAL A 76 0.50 13.83 -8.19
C VAL A 76 1.09 14.29 -9.53
N PRO A 77 0.31 14.98 -10.39
CA PRO A 77 0.84 15.58 -11.61
C PRO A 77 2.00 16.54 -11.30
N LEU A 78 3.11 16.43 -12.06
CA LEU A 78 4.27 17.30 -11.87
C LEU A 78 3.95 18.79 -12.00
N LYS A 79 2.89 19.12 -12.75
CA LYS A 79 2.41 20.50 -12.98
C LYS A 79 1.23 20.88 -12.08
N GLU A 80 1.00 20.15 -10.99
CA GLU A 80 -0.05 20.50 -10.03
C GLU A 80 0.13 21.93 -9.54
N SER A 81 -0.94 22.70 -9.58
CA SER A 81 -0.93 24.10 -9.13
C SER A 81 -0.73 24.13 -7.61
N GLY A 82 0.36 24.75 -7.15
CA GLY A 82 0.75 24.75 -5.74
C GLY A 82 1.49 23.48 -5.29
N GLY A 83 1.86 22.60 -6.22
CA GLY A 83 2.69 21.42 -5.95
C GLY A 83 1.99 20.34 -5.12
N ILE A 84 2.81 19.44 -4.54
CA ILE A 84 2.32 18.27 -3.79
C ILE A 84 1.52 18.67 -2.55
N GLU A 85 1.88 19.77 -1.90
CA GLU A 85 1.19 20.22 -0.68
C GLU A 85 -0.22 20.70 -0.98
N ALA A 86 -0.43 21.42 -2.09
CA ALA A 86 -1.76 21.85 -2.49
C ALA A 86 -2.66 20.66 -2.82
N PHE A 87 -2.13 19.63 -3.48
CA PHE A 87 -2.84 18.37 -3.70
C PHE A 87 -3.16 17.67 -2.37
N PHE A 88 -2.17 17.54 -1.49
CA PHE A 88 -2.32 16.87 -0.20
C PHE A 88 -3.43 17.50 0.65
N VAL A 89 -3.48 18.83 0.71
CA VAL A 89 -4.55 19.56 1.41
C VAL A 89 -5.92 19.36 0.78
N ARG A 90 -5.99 19.34 -0.56
CA ARG A 90 -7.26 19.28 -1.29
C ARG A 90 -7.86 17.87 -1.30
N GLU A 91 -7.04 16.84 -1.49
CA GLU A 91 -7.48 15.47 -1.75
C GLU A 91 -7.22 14.53 -0.57
N VAL A 92 -6.15 14.71 0.21
CA VAL A 92 -5.79 13.74 1.27
C VAL A 92 -6.36 14.13 2.63
N LEU A 93 -6.08 15.34 3.11
CA LEU A 93 -6.49 15.78 4.45
C LEU A 93 -8.00 15.71 4.73
N PRO A 94 -8.92 15.91 3.76
CA PRO A 94 -10.36 15.74 4.01
C PRO A 94 -10.76 14.29 4.36
N HIS A 95 -9.94 13.31 3.98
CA HIS A 95 -10.20 11.88 4.18
C HIS A 95 -9.32 11.25 5.25
N ALA A 96 -8.07 11.74 5.41
CA ALA A 96 -7.12 11.29 6.42
C ALA A 96 -6.51 12.52 7.13
N PRO A 97 -7.19 13.06 8.15
CA PRO A 97 -6.77 14.31 8.82
C PRO A 97 -5.45 14.20 9.58
N ASP A 98 -5.05 12.99 9.96
CA ASP A 98 -3.82 12.66 10.67
C ASP A 98 -2.69 12.23 9.73
N ALA A 99 -2.88 12.28 8.41
CA ALA A 99 -1.85 11.96 7.45
C ALA A 99 -0.74 13.03 7.41
N TRP A 100 0.44 12.61 6.99
CA TRP A 100 1.55 13.49 6.61
C TRP A 100 2.33 12.90 5.44
N ILE A 101 3.09 13.77 4.77
CA ILE A 101 3.95 13.44 3.65
C ILE A 101 5.29 12.94 4.17
N ALA A 102 5.66 11.72 3.80
CA ALA A 102 7.03 11.24 3.95
C ALA A 102 7.94 11.92 2.91
N MET A 103 8.44 13.11 3.24
CA MET A 103 9.18 13.98 2.31
C MET A 103 10.40 13.29 1.68
N ASP A 104 11.10 12.45 2.45
CA ASP A 104 12.26 11.66 2.01
C ASP A 104 11.90 10.53 1.03
N ALA A 105 10.64 10.08 1.04
CA ALA A 105 10.14 9.06 0.14
C ALA A 105 9.54 9.62 -1.17
N THR A 106 9.43 10.95 -1.30
CA THR A 106 8.90 11.59 -2.50
C THR A 106 9.83 11.36 -3.71
N LYS A 107 9.24 11.02 -4.86
CA LYS A 107 9.97 10.73 -6.10
C LYS A 107 9.33 11.45 -7.27
N ILE A 108 10.17 12.05 -8.10
CA ILE A 108 9.78 12.63 -9.38
C ILE A 108 10.12 11.63 -10.48
N GLY A 109 9.14 11.33 -11.33
CA GLY A 109 9.31 10.37 -12.41
C GLY A 109 8.32 10.60 -13.55
N TYR A 110 8.47 9.79 -14.59
CA TYR A 110 7.56 9.74 -15.74
C TYR A 110 6.95 8.36 -15.82
N GLU A 111 5.66 8.29 -16.15
CA GLU A 111 4.98 7.03 -16.42
C GLU A 111 4.80 6.83 -17.92
N ILE A 112 5.14 5.65 -18.41
CA ILE A 112 4.83 5.21 -19.78
C ILE A 112 3.87 4.04 -19.66
N SER A 113 2.60 4.24 -20.03
CA SER A 113 1.62 3.16 -20.06
C SER A 113 1.92 2.21 -21.22
N PHE A 114 2.56 1.08 -20.92
CA PHE A 114 2.94 0.10 -21.93
C PHE A 114 1.71 -0.43 -22.68
N ALA A 115 0.63 -0.71 -21.95
CA ALA A 115 -0.62 -1.17 -22.55
C ALA A 115 -1.20 -0.13 -23.52
N ARG A 116 -1.22 1.15 -23.15
CA ARG A 116 -1.76 2.20 -24.02
C ARG A 116 -0.99 2.36 -25.32
N TYR A 117 0.33 2.29 -25.28
CA TYR A 117 1.18 2.63 -26.42
C TYR A 117 1.68 1.42 -27.23
N PHE A 118 1.79 0.25 -26.60
CA PHE A 118 2.41 -0.93 -27.20
C PHE A 118 1.49 -2.13 -27.28
N TYR A 119 0.31 -2.10 -26.64
CA TYR A 119 -0.63 -3.22 -26.77
C TYR A 119 -1.16 -3.29 -28.20
N LYS A 120 -0.90 -4.42 -28.83
CA LYS A 120 -1.53 -4.79 -30.10
C LYS A 120 -2.62 -5.80 -29.76
N PRO A 121 -3.92 -5.43 -29.92
CA PRO A 121 -5.00 -6.37 -29.74
C PRO A 121 -4.74 -7.63 -30.57
N THR A 122 -4.81 -8.80 -29.94
CA THR A 122 -4.75 -10.05 -30.69
C THR A 122 -6.00 -10.12 -31.57
N PRO A 123 -5.86 -10.23 -32.90
CA PRO A 123 -7.02 -10.39 -33.77
C PRO A 123 -7.76 -11.67 -33.39
N LEU A 124 -9.09 -11.60 -33.40
CA LEU A 124 -9.92 -12.77 -33.15
C LEU A 124 -9.70 -13.80 -34.28
N ARG A 125 -9.76 -15.09 -33.92
CA ARG A 125 -9.78 -16.18 -34.91
C ARG A 125 -10.97 -16.00 -35.84
N THR A 126 -10.81 -16.37 -37.11
CA THR A 126 -11.91 -16.29 -38.08
C THR A 126 -12.96 -17.38 -37.80
N LEU A 127 -14.19 -17.17 -38.26
CA LEU A 127 -15.25 -18.19 -38.15
C LEU A 127 -14.86 -19.49 -38.86
N ASP A 128 -14.15 -19.42 -39.98
CA ASP A 128 -13.69 -20.59 -40.71
C ASP A 128 -12.67 -21.40 -39.92
N GLN A 129 -11.74 -20.74 -39.22
CA GLN A 129 -10.80 -21.40 -38.32
C GLN A 129 -11.52 -22.06 -37.15
N ILE A 130 -12.48 -21.36 -36.55
CA ILE A 130 -13.30 -21.89 -35.46
C ILE A 130 -14.07 -23.14 -35.94
N ARG A 131 -14.67 -23.07 -37.13
CA ARG A 131 -15.40 -24.20 -37.74
C ARG A 131 -14.49 -25.39 -38.02
N ALA A 132 -13.31 -25.16 -38.59
CA ALA A 132 -12.35 -26.22 -38.89
C ALA A 132 -11.87 -26.92 -37.61
N ASP A 133 -11.60 -26.17 -36.54
CA ASP A 133 -11.25 -26.73 -35.23
C ASP A 133 -12.40 -27.57 -34.64
N ILE A 134 -13.65 -27.10 -34.74
CA ILE A 134 -14.83 -27.84 -34.26
C ILE A 134 -14.97 -29.18 -35.00
N LEU A 135 -14.96 -29.17 -36.34
CA LEU A 135 -15.10 -30.40 -37.14
C LEU A 135 -13.99 -31.41 -36.85
N LYS A 136 -12.75 -30.92 -36.68
CA LYS A 136 -11.62 -31.77 -36.31
C LYS A 136 -11.80 -32.39 -34.92
N LEU A 137 -12.33 -31.63 -33.96
CA LEU A 137 -12.66 -32.13 -32.63
C LEU A 137 -13.77 -33.19 -32.69
N GLU A 138 -14.80 -32.98 -33.52
CA GLU A 138 -15.87 -33.96 -33.74
C GLU A 138 -15.32 -35.28 -34.28
N GLU A 139 -14.50 -35.24 -35.34
CA GLU A 139 -13.89 -36.43 -35.94
C GLU A 139 -12.97 -37.18 -34.96
N GLN A 140 -12.18 -36.45 -34.16
CA GLN A 140 -11.37 -37.05 -33.09
C GLN A 140 -12.24 -37.73 -32.02
N THR A 141 -13.40 -37.16 -31.69
CA THR A 141 -14.30 -37.66 -30.66
C THR A 141 -15.10 -38.86 -31.15
N GLU A 142 -15.59 -38.85 -32.39
CA GLU A 142 -16.21 -40.02 -33.03
C GLU A 142 -15.21 -41.18 -33.13
N GLY A 143 -13.96 -40.91 -33.51
CA GLY A 143 -12.90 -41.92 -33.51
C GLY A 143 -12.57 -42.47 -32.13
N LEU A 144 -12.68 -41.66 -31.07
CA LEU A 144 -12.54 -42.11 -29.67
C LEU A 144 -13.75 -42.94 -29.23
N LEU A 145 -14.97 -42.51 -29.52
CA LEU A 145 -16.20 -43.24 -29.23
C LEU A 145 -16.18 -44.60 -29.91
N HIS A 146 -15.77 -44.69 -31.17
CA HIS A 146 -15.66 -45.97 -31.87
C HIS A 146 -14.61 -46.89 -31.25
N LYS A 147 -13.53 -46.37 -30.68
CA LYS A 147 -12.54 -47.16 -29.91
C LYS A 147 -13.07 -47.64 -28.56
N ILE A 148 -13.95 -46.87 -27.92
CA ILE A 148 -14.54 -47.23 -26.62
C ILE A 148 -15.70 -48.22 -26.80
N VAL A 149 -16.51 -48.03 -27.85
CA VAL A 149 -17.68 -48.87 -28.17
C VAL A 149 -17.29 -50.09 -29.03
N GLY A 150 -16.12 -50.06 -29.67
CA GLY A 150 -15.61 -51.12 -30.55
C GLY A 150 -14.48 -51.96 -29.92
N ALA A 151 -14.85 -52.83 -28.98
CA ALA A 151 -14.25 -54.16 -28.79
C ALA A 151 -15.11 -55.02 -27.84
N ALA A 152 -16.29 -55.43 -28.34
CA ALA A 152 -16.94 -56.76 -28.24
C ALA A 152 -18.45 -56.61 -28.49
#